data_AF-A0A4P5X6D4-F1
#
_entry.id   AF-A0A4P5X6D4-F1
#
_cell.length_a   1.000
_cell.length_b   1.000
_cell.length_c   1.000
_cell.angle_alpha   90.00
_cell.angle_beta   90.00
_cell.angle_gamma   90.00
#
_symmetry.space_group_name_H-M   'P 1'
#
loop_
_entity.id
_entity.type
_entity.pdbx_description
1 polymer ?
#
loop_
_entity_poly.entity_id
_entity_poly.type
_entity_poly.pdbx_seq_one_letter_code
_entity_poly.pdbx_strand_id
1 'polypeptide(L)'
;MNTPVLTLSLLAFSMLLCGGCASQSAWEQNVRRSASDSTVALAPLDKVAPVLVRDVSWDRLQNTLAEIEAGRAASDVHVSEWSVNQKNAEKANLLRGLQISQNPAAVTMVAHSQFKTTDNLGDPQATLPEVARKLGANMVVYSTRVLGKADKIVQEPVNSNKFGTVWYRDRDDRYRNDSYNEQQTTWVPVRVSADEVGAMAFFLRVE
;
A
#
# COMPACT_ATOMS: atom_id res chain seq x y z
N MET A 1 32.18 43.18 -43.77
CA MET A 1 30.71 43.32 -43.90
C MET A 1 30.10 42.10 -43.23
N ASN A 2 29.51 42.32 -42.05
CA ASN A 2 28.93 41.27 -41.21
C ASN A 2 27.41 41.28 -41.38
N THR A 3 26.81 40.11 -41.58
CA THR A 3 25.38 39.88 -41.40
C THR A 3 25.20 38.67 -40.49
N PRO A 4 24.47 38.79 -39.35
CA PRO A 4 24.29 37.71 -38.38
C PRO A 4 23.15 36.76 -38.77
N VAL A 5 23.36 35.47 -38.51
CA VAL A 5 22.36 34.40 -38.60
C VAL A 5 21.56 34.37 -37.30
N LEU A 6 20.24 34.49 -37.43
CA LEU A 6 19.24 34.36 -36.37
C LEU A 6 18.98 32.88 -36.07
N THR A 7 19.43 32.38 -34.91
CA THR A 7 19.04 31.08 -34.36
C THR A 7 17.81 31.25 -33.46
N LEU A 8 16.66 30.81 -33.97
CA LEU A 8 15.39 30.78 -33.24
C LEU A 8 15.35 29.49 -32.39
N SER A 9 15.67 29.59 -31.10
CA SER A 9 15.55 28.47 -30.15
C SER A 9 14.09 28.26 -29.74
N LEU A 10 13.47 27.23 -30.29
CA LEU A 10 12.13 26.75 -29.94
C LEU A 10 12.17 26.08 -28.56
N LEU A 11 11.70 26.79 -27.53
CA LEU A 11 11.63 26.30 -26.16
C LEU A 11 10.32 25.51 -25.98
N ALA A 12 10.35 24.22 -26.33
CA ALA A 12 9.28 23.28 -26.04
C ALA A 12 9.35 22.88 -24.56
N PHE A 13 8.73 23.68 -23.70
CA PHE A 13 8.61 23.40 -22.28
C PHE A 13 7.58 22.28 -22.07
N SER A 14 8.07 21.08 -21.77
CA SER A 14 7.31 19.87 -21.50
C SER A 14 6.32 20.05 -20.34
N MET A 15 5.04 20.27 -20.66
CA MET A 15 3.90 20.04 -19.76
C MET A 15 3.67 18.54 -19.57
N LEU A 16 4.43 17.89 -18.68
CA LEU A 16 4.33 16.45 -18.44
C LEU A 16 4.56 16.08 -16.97
N LEU A 17 3.88 16.75 -16.03
CA LEU A 17 3.99 16.46 -14.59
C LEU A 17 2.66 16.58 -13.80
N CYS A 18 1.52 16.29 -14.44
CA CYS A 18 0.25 16.07 -13.72
C CYS A 18 -0.34 14.68 -14.04
N GLY A 19 0.52 13.65 -14.10
CA GLY A 19 0.05 12.28 -13.93
C GLY A 19 -0.37 12.12 -12.48
N GLY A 20 -1.68 12.15 -12.23
CA GLY A 20 -2.26 12.04 -10.90
C GLY A 20 -1.64 10.88 -10.13
N CYS A 21 -1.15 11.18 -8.93
CA CYS A 21 -0.75 10.19 -7.94
C CYS A 21 -2.01 9.39 -7.56
N ALA A 22 -2.41 8.41 -8.37
CA ALA A 22 -3.23 7.31 -7.87
C ALA A 22 -2.40 6.66 -6.76
N SER A 23 -2.70 7.00 -5.52
CA SER A 23 -1.98 6.52 -4.36
C SER A 23 -1.96 5.00 -4.41
N GLN A 24 -0.77 4.41 -4.43
CA GLN A 24 -0.60 2.97 -4.37
C GLN A 24 -1.43 2.42 -3.21
N SER A 25 -2.16 1.32 -3.43
CA SER A 25 -2.97 0.71 -2.38
C SER A 25 -2.09 0.29 -1.19
N ALA A 26 -2.65 0.24 0.03
CA ALA A 26 -1.91 -0.24 1.20
C ALA A 26 -1.34 -1.65 0.99
N TRP A 27 -2.04 -2.48 0.20
CA TRP A 27 -1.57 -3.79 -0.24
C TRP A 27 -0.28 -3.69 -1.04
N GLU A 28 -0.24 -2.84 -2.07
CA GLU A 28 0.89 -2.62 -2.98
C GLU A 28 2.12 -2.06 -2.25
N GLN A 29 1.91 -1.10 -1.35
CA GLN A 29 2.98 -0.48 -0.57
C GLN A 29 3.70 -1.46 0.36
N ASN A 30 2.99 -2.48 0.85
CA ASN A 30 3.52 -3.45 1.81
C ASN A 30 3.89 -4.79 1.17
N VAL A 31 3.99 -4.86 -0.17
CA VAL A 31 4.39 -6.07 -0.88
C VAL A 31 5.86 -6.38 -0.62
N ARG A 32 6.12 -7.61 -0.16
CA ARG A 32 7.44 -8.23 -0.08
C ARG A 32 7.53 -9.39 -1.06
N ARG A 33 8.45 -9.30 -2.02
CA ARG A 33 8.69 -10.38 -2.97
C ARG A 33 9.33 -11.57 -2.26
N SER A 34 8.87 -12.78 -2.59
CA SER A 34 9.44 -13.98 -2.01
C SER A 34 10.85 -14.21 -2.57
N ALA A 35 11.87 -14.12 -1.71
CA ALA A 35 13.26 -14.34 -2.11
C ALA A 35 13.61 -15.83 -2.29
N SER A 36 12.77 -16.74 -1.78
CA SER A 36 13.13 -18.16 -1.62
C SER A 36 12.76 -19.06 -2.80
N ASP A 37 11.84 -18.65 -3.68
CA ASP A 37 11.31 -19.51 -4.75
C ASP A 37 11.47 -18.93 -6.17
N SER A 38 11.76 -17.64 -6.32
CA SER A 38 11.77 -16.97 -7.62
C SER A 38 13.00 -16.09 -7.81
N THR A 39 14.08 -16.68 -8.31
CA THR A 39 15.11 -15.92 -9.05
C THR A 39 14.58 -15.37 -10.38
N VAL A 40 13.38 -15.81 -10.78
CA VAL A 40 12.70 -15.39 -12.00
C VAL A 40 11.67 -14.31 -11.65
N ALA A 41 11.97 -13.06 -12.02
CA ALA A 41 10.96 -12.02 -12.07
C ALA A 41 9.89 -12.45 -13.09
N LEU A 42 8.71 -12.83 -12.60
CA LEU A 42 7.60 -13.22 -13.46
C LEU A 42 7.10 -11.99 -14.23
N ALA A 43 6.82 -12.19 -15.52
CA ALA A 43 6.22 -11.15 -16.33
C ALA A 43 4.84 -10.78 -15.75
N PRO A 44 4.49 -9.47 -15.70
CA PRO A 44 3.16 -9.04 -15.34
C PRO A 44 2.10 -9.73 -16.20
N LEU A 45 0.92 -9.98 -15.61
CA LEU A 45 -0.21 -10.47 -16.38
C LEU A 45 -0.84 -9.34 -17.20
N ASP A 46 -1.56 -9.71 -18.26
CA ASP A 46 -2.41 -8.78 -18.99
C ASP A 46 -3.43 -8.11 -18.04
N LYS A 47 -3.78 -6.86 -18.30
CA LYS A 47 -4.69 -6.05 -17.46
C LYS A 47 -6.07 -6.69 -17.31
N VAL A 48 -6.47 -7.50 -18.30
CA VAL A 48 -7.75 -8.22 -18.33
C VAL A 48 -7.64 -9.68 -17.89
N ALA A 49 -6.44 -10.16 -17.53
CA ALA A 49 -6.26 -11.54 -17.09
C ALA A 49 -7.11 -11.81 -15.83
N PRO A 50 -7.79 -12.97 -15.77
CA PRO A 50 -8.57 -13.35 -14.60
C PRO A 50 -7.63 -13.59 -13.42
N VAL A 51 -7.97 -13.00 -12.27
CA VAL A 51 -7.29 -13.22 -10.99
C VAL A 51 -8.30 -13.76 -10.01
N LEU A 52 -8.01 -14.89 -9.39
CA LEU A 52 -8.85 -15.48 -8.35
C LEU A 52 -8.47 -14.89 -6.99
N VAL A 53 -9.40 -14.23 -6.32
CA VAL A 53 -9.19 -13.69 -4.97
C VAL A 53 -10.03 -14.47 -3.97
N ARG A 54 -9.39 -15.05 -2.97
CA ARG A 54 -10.01 -15.86 -1.92
C ARG A 54 -9.74 -15.27 -0.54
N ASP A 55 -10.77 -15.22 0.28
CA ASP A 55 -10.63 -14.95 1.71
C ASP A 55 -10.37 -16.25 2.47
N VAL A 56 -9.52 -16.17 3.48
CA VAL A 56 -9.28 -17.27 4.43
C VAL A 56 -9.38 -16.72 5.85
N SER A 57 -9.92 -17.54 6.76
CA SER A 57 -10.02 -17.20 8.18
C SER A 57 -8.65 -16.85 8.76
N TRP A 58 -8.61 -15.73 9.48
CA TRP A 58 -7.40 -15.24 10.15
C TRP A 58 -6.83 -16.24 11.14
N ASP A 59 -7.68 -16.88 11.94
CA ASP A 59 -7.25 -17.84 12.95
C ASP A 59 -6.57 -19.05 12.32
N ARG A 60 -7.12 -19.53 11.19
CA ARG A 60 -6.52 -20.63 10.43
C ARG A 60 -5.13 -20.27 9.92
N LEU A 61 -5.00 -19.07 9.34
CA LEU A 61 -3.73 -18.58 8.80
C LEU A 61 -2.70 -18.41 9.92
N GLN A 62 -3.07 -17.78 11.03
CA GLN A 62 -2.20 -17.63 12.21
C GLN A 62 -1.75 -18.98 12.77
N ASN A 63 -2.67 -19.93 12.95
CA ASN A 63 -2.33 -21.26 13.44
C ASN A 63 -1.36 -21.97 12.50
N THR A 64 -1.60 -21.90 11.18
CA THR A 64 -0.68 -22.50 10.18
C THR A 64 0.71 -21.88 10.25
N LEU A 65 0.79 -20.55 10.34
CA LEU A 65 2.08 -19.85 10.43
C LEU A 65 2.80 -20.17 11.74
N ALA A 66 2.08 -20.27 12.85
CA ALA A 66 2.63 -20.66 14.14
C ALA A 66 3.15 -22.11 14.12
N GLU A 67 2.43 -23.04 13.48
CA GLU A 67 2.87 -24.43 13.29
C GLU A 67 4.14 -24.51 12.44
N ILE A 68 4.20 -23.75 11.34
CA ILE A 68 5.39 -23.66 10.48
C ILE A 68 6.59 -23.11 11.28
N GLU A 69 6.38 -22.03 12.04
CA GLU A 69 7.43 -21.42 12.85
C GLU A 69 7.91 -22.36 13.97
N ALA A 70 6.99 -23.05 14.64
CA ALA A 70 7.34 -24.08 15.62
C ALA A 70 8.15 -25.22 14.98
N GLY A 71 7.79 -25.65 13.77
CA GLY A 71 8.55 -26.63 13.01
C GLY A 71 9.95 -26.17 12.63
N ARG A 72 10.11 -24.88 12.27
CA ARG A 72 11.42 -24.26 12.03
C ARG A 72 12.26 -24.19 13.29
N ALA A 73 11.68 -23.76 14.40
CA ALA A 73 12.37 -23.64 15.69
C ALA A 73 12.82 -25.00 16.25
N ALA A 74 12.10 -26.08 15.94
CA ALA A 74 12.46 -27.44 16.32
C ALA A 74 13.53 -28.07 15.41
N SER A 75 13.87 -27.45 14.29
CA SER A 75 14.89 -27.96 13.36
C SER A 75 16.28 -27.49 13.77
N ASP A 76 17.23 -28.42 13.90
CA ASP A 76 18.65 -28.10 14.13
C ASP A 76 19.33 -27.47 12.89
N VAL A 77 18.70 -27.60 11.72
CA VAL A 77 19.22 -27.07 10.44
C VAL A 77 18.53 -25.74 10.11
N HIS A 78 19.32 -24.73 9.74
CA HIS A 78 18.82 -23.42 9.31
C HIS A 78 18.06 -23.50 7.97
N VAL A 79 17.01 -22.69 7.78
CA VAL A 79 16.10 -22.73 6.61
C VAL A 79 16.82 -22.60 5.26
N SER A 80 17.95 -21.88 5.21
CA SER A 80 18.75 -21.76 3.98
C SER A 80 19.34 -23.10 3.53
N GLU A 81 19.68 -23.96 4.49
CA GLU A 81 20.34 -25.26 4.28
C GLU A 81 19.33 -26.42 4.14
N TRP A 82 18.04 -26.14 4.25
CA TRP A 82 17.02 -27.15 4.09
C TRP A 82 17.08 -27.80 2.70
N SER A 83 16.90 -29.12 2.70
CA SER A 83 16.72 -29.89 1.48
C SER A 83 15.47 -29.41 0.72
N VAL A 84 15.46 -29.64 -0.60
CA VAL A 84 14.30 -29.32 -1.46
C VAL A 84 13.03 -30.00 -0.94
N ASN A 85 13.13 -31.22 -0.42
CA ASN A 85 12.00 -31.95 0.16
C ASN A 85 11.44 -31.26 1.42
N GLN A 86 12.30 -30.74 2.30
CA GLN A 86 11.86 -29.99 3.49
C GLN A 86 11.17 -28.68 3.10
N LYS A 87 11.76 -27.92 2.17
CA LYS A 87 11.15 -26.68 1.65
C LYS A 87 9.79 -26.95 0.99
N ASN A 88 9.69 -28.03 0.21
CA ASN A 88 8.43 -28.44 -0.41
C ASN A 88 7.38 -28.89 0.61
N ALA A 89 7.78 -29.61 1.67
CA ALA A 89 6.88 -30.04 2.72
C ALA A 89 6.33 -28.84 3.52
N GLU A 90 7.19 -27.87 3.84
CA GLU A 90 6.78 -26.63 4.49
C GLU A 90 5.83 -25.80 3.60
N LYS A 91 6.18 -25.64 2.32
CA LYS A 91 5.32 -24.99 1.34
C LYS A 91 3.97 -25.70 1.22
N ALA A 92 3.94 -27.02 1.22
CA ALA A 92 2.69 -27.79 1.21
C ALA A 92 1.84 -27.51 2.46
N ASN A 93 2.47 -27.38 3.63
CA ASN A 93 1.77 -27.02 4.87
C ASN A 93 1.18 -25.60 4.78
N LEU A 94 1.93 -24.63 4.25
CA LEU A 94 1.43 -23.28 4.02
C LEU A 94 0.23 -23.27 3.07
N LEU A 95 0.35 -23.94 1.91
CA LEU A 95 -0.73 -24.01 0.91
C LEU A 95 -2.00 -24.68 1.49
N ARG A 96 -1.85 -25.68 2.36
CA ARG A 96 -2.97 -26.31 3.08
C ARG A 96 -3.66 -25.32 4.04
N GLY A 97 -2.87 -24.49 4.73
CA GLY A 97 -3.40 -23.40 5.56
C GLY A 97 -4.20 -22.40 4.75
N LEU A 98 -3.71 -22.05 3.55
CA LEU A 98 -4.36 -21.16 2.58
C LEU A 98 -5.55 -21.80 1.82
N GLN A 99 -5.91 -23.05 2.14
CA GLN A 99 -6.99 -23.79 1.46
C GLN A 99 -6.77 -23.96 -0.06
N ILE A 100 -5.52 -24.20 -0.45
CA ILE A 100 -5.11 -24.43 -1.83
C ILE A 100 -4.87 -25.92 -2.02
N SER A 101 -5.60 -26.53 -2.95
CA SER A 101 -5.55 -27.97 -3.23
C SER A 101 -4.59 -28.35 -4.36
N GLN A 102 -3.99 -27.36 -5.03
CA GLN A 102 -3.03 -27.55 -6.11
C GLN A 102 -1.72 -28.18 -5.62
N ASN A 103 -1.02 -28.87 -6.52
CA ASN A 103 0.28 -29.45 -6.24
C ASN A 103 1.27 -28.33 -5.83
N PRO A 104 1.97 -28.44 -4.68
CA PRO A 104 2.95 -27.43 -4.25
C PRO A 104 4.05 -27.13 -5.27
N ALA A 105 4.39 -28.09 -6.14
CA ALA A 105 5.34 -27.89 -7.22
C ALA A 105 4.81 -27.01 -8.37
N ALA A 106 3.49 -26.94 -8.57
CA ALA A 106 2.83 -26.14 -9.60
C ALA A 106 2.43 -24.74 -9.11
N VAL A 107 2.57 -24.46 -7.82
CA VAL A 107 2.25 -23.16 -7.22
C VAL A 107 3.54 -22.42 -6.92
N THR A 108 3.72 -21.24 -7.51
CA THR A 108 4.83 -20.35 -7.21
C THR A 108 4.37 -19.20 -6.32
N MET A 109 5.02 -19.00 -5.18
CA MET A 109 4.74 -17.84 -4.33
C MET A 109 5.50 -16.63 -4.85
N VAL A 110 4.75 -15.68 -5.41
CA VAL A 110 5.33 -14.48 -6.05
C VAL A 110 5.70 -13.45 -4.99
N ALA A 111 4.77 -13.15 -4.10
CA ALA A 111 4.95 -12.17 -3.04
C ALA A 111 3.97 -12.41 -1.91
N HIS A 112 4.20 -11.73 -0.79
CA HIS A 112 3.22 -11.59 0.28
C HIS A 112 3.17 -10.13 0.74
N SER A 113 2.06 -9.72 1.33
CA SER A 113 1.88 -8.42 1.97
C SER A 113 1.36 -8.67 3.38
N GLN A 114 1.98 -8.07 4.39
CA GLN A 114 1.57 -8.18 5.78
C GLN A 114 1.77 -6.85 6.47
N PHE A 115 0.71 -6.30 7.03
CA PHE A 115 0.76 -5.00 7.70
C PHE A 115 -0.41 -4.83 8.67
N LYS A 116 -0.32 -3.78 9.48
CA LYS A 116 -1.40 -3.29 10.33
C LYS A 116 -1.77 -1.90 9.88
N THR A 117 -3.04 -1.56 9.92
CA THR A 117 -3.50 -0.21 9.56
C THR A 117 -4.74 0.18 10.33
N THR A 118 -4.90 1.47 10.57
CA THR A 118 -6.15 2.10 11.02
C THR A 118 -6.94 2.72 9.88
N ASP A 119 -6.41 2.65 8.66
CA ASP A 119 -7.05 3.15 7.45
C ASP A 119 -8.01 2.12 6.85
N ASN A 120 -9.00 2.61 6.11
CA ASN A 120 -9.89 1.75 5.37
C ASN A 120 -9.14 1.08 4.21
N LEU A 121 -9.13 -0.25 4.18
CA LEU A 121 -8.50 -1.06 3.13
C LEU A 121 -9.29 -1.07 1.81
N GLY A 122 -10.50 -0.53 1.80
CA GLY A 122 -11.43 -0.64 0.68
C GLY A 122 -11.93 -2.07 0.50
N ASP A 123 -12.48 -2.36 -0.68
CA ASP A 123 -12.86 -3.72 -1.07
C ASP A 123 -11.61 -4.49 -1.58
N PRO A 124 -11.18 -5.57 -0.90
CA PRO A 124 -10.08 -6.40 -1.35
C PRO A 124 -10.34 -7.01 -2.73
N GLN A 125 -11.59 -7.30 -3.09
CA GLN A 125 -11.96 -7.86 -4.40
C GLN A 125 -11.74 -6.87 -5.54
N ALA A 126 -11.77 -5.56 -5.27
CA ALA A 126 -11.48 -4.53 -6.25
C ALA A 126 -9.98 -4.24 -6.35
N THR A 127 -9.26 -4.22 -5.21
CA THR A 127 -7.87 -3.74 -5.14
C THR A 127 -6.82 -4.82 -5.39
N LEU A 128 -7.01 -6.03 -4.83
CA LEU A 128 -6.03 -7.11 -4.93
C LEU A 128 -5.80 -7.64 -6.36
N PRO A 129 -6.80 -7.74 -7.26
CA PRO A 129 -6.56 -8.18 -8.63
C PRO A 129 -5.58 -7.28 -9.39
N GLU A 130 -5.63 -5.96 -9.17
CA GLU A 130 -4.71 -5.04 -9.84
C GLU A 130 -3.27 -5.29 -9.39
N VAL A 131 -3.06 -5.42 -8.07
CA VAL A 131 -1.75 -5.70 -7.49
C VAL A 131 -1.23 -7.07 -7.97
N ALA A 132 -2.08 -8.08 -8.00
CA ALA A 132 -1.72 -9.41 -8.47
C ALA A 132 -1.25 -9.42 -9.92
N ARG A 133 -1.96 -8.72 -10.83
CA ARG A 133 -1.56 -8.61 -12.24
C ARG A 133 -0.21 -7.92 -12.40
N LYS A 134 0.03 -6.82 -11.67
CA LYS A 134 1.33 -6.13 -11.67
C LYS A 134 2.47 -7.05 -11.23
N LEU A 135 2.20 -7.98 -10.32
CA LEU A 135 3.17 -8.94 -9.82
C LEU A 135 3.30 -10.21 -10.69
N GLY A 136 2.39 -10.45 -11.63
CA GLY A 136 2.37 -11.69 -12.42
C GLY A 136 1.67 -12.86 -11.73
N ALA A 137 0.87 -12.60 -10.68
CA ALA A 137 0.13 -13.59 -9.90
C ALA A 137 -1.32 -13.72 -10.42
N ASN A 138 -1.81 -14.95 -10.56
CA ASN A 138 -3.19 -15.25 -11.00
C ASN A 138 -4.12 -15.69 -9.85
N MET A 139 -3.57 -15.85 -8.64
CA MET A 139 -4.34 -16.16 -7.43
C MET A 139 -3.85 -15.32 -6.26
N VAL A 140 -4.78 -14.79 -5.48
CA VAL A 140 -4.51 -14.09 -4.22
C VAL A 140 -5.33 -14.74 -3.11
N VAL A 141 -4.66 -15.07 -2.01
CA VAL A 141 -5.33 -15.47 -0.78
C VAL A 141 -5.08 -14.40 0.26
N TYR A 142 -6.14 -13.83 0.83
CA TYR A 142 -6.03 -12.76 1.80
C TYR A 142 -6.80 -13.08 3.09
N SER A 143 -6.40 -12.40 4.16
CA SER A 143 -7.08 -12.45 5.44
C SER A 143 -6.94 -11.11 6.15
N THR A 144 -8.01 -10.69 6.82
CA THR A 144 -8.05 -9.44 7.60
C THR A 144 -8.73 -9.69 8.94
N ARG A 145 -8.27 -9.03 10.00
CA ARG A 145 -8.92 -9.08 11.32
C ARG A 145 -8.73 -7.78 12.08
N VAL A 146 -9.77 -7.35 12.81
CA VAL A 146 -9.66 -6.28 13.80
C VAL A 146 -8.84 -6.78 14.99
N LEU A 147 -7.68 -6.15 15.23
CA LEU A 147 -6.74 -6.49 16.30
C LEU A 147 -7.04 -5.76 17.61
N GLY A 148 -7.84 -4.70 17.55
CA GLY A 148 -8.21 -3.87 18.70
C GLY A 148 -8.34 -2.41 18.30
N LYS A 149 -8.15 -1.52 19.28
CA LYS A 149 -8.12 -0.08 19.07
C LYS A 149 -6.67 0.42 19.07
N ALA A 150 -6.36 1.36 18.19
CA ALA A 150 -5.09 2.08 18.17
C ALA A 150 -5.35 3.59 18.05
N ASP A 151 -4.42 4.38 18.57
CA ASP A 151 -4.47 5.84 18.46
C ASP A 151 -4.00 6.27 17.07
N LYS A 152 -4.84 7.05 16.38
CA LYS A 152 -4.54 7.68 15.11
C LYS A 152 -4.54 9.19 15.28
N ILE A 153 -3.57 9.87 14.67
CA ILE A 153 -3.57 11.32 14.60
C ILE A 153 -4.31 11.73 13.32
N VAL A 154 -5.43 12.43 13.48
CA VAL A 154 -6.21 12.99 12.38
C VAL A 154 -6.07 14.51 12.43
N GLN A 155 -5.94 15.13 11.26
CA GLN A 155 -5.92 16.58 11.13
C GLN A 155 -7.37 17.08 11.11
N GLU A 156 -7.79 17.80 12.15
CA GLU A 156 -9.12 18.40 12.20
C GLU A 156 -9.04 19.88 11.82
N PRO A 157 -9.92 20.37 10.92
CA PRO A 157 -9.94 21.76 10.53
C PRO A 157 -10.62 22.59 11.63
N VAL A 158 -9.86 23.48 12.26
CA VAL A 158 -10.38 24.46 13.20
C VAL A 158 -10.47 25.81 12.50
N ASN A 159 -11.68 26.36 12.42
CA ASN A 159 -11.92 27.67 11.83
C ASN A 159 -11.86 28.74 12.92
N SER A 160 -10.99 29.73 12.74
CA SER A 160 -10.94 30.92 13.58
C SER A 160 -11.30 32.15 12.75
N ASN A 161 -12.21 32.98 13.27
CA ASN A 161 -12.53 34.27 12.69
C ASN A 161 -11.76 35.35 13.44
N LYS A 162 -10.98 36.16 12.72
CA LYS A 162 -10.31 37.34 13.25
C LYS A 162 -11.03 38.57 12.73
N PHE A 163 -11.47 39.42 13.66
CA PHE A 163 -12.02 40.73 13.36
C PHE A 163 -11.00 41.78 13.77
N GLY A 164 -10.73 42.73 12.90
CA GLY A 164 -9.80 43.82 13.19
C GLY A 164 -10.26 45.12 12.58
N THR A 165 -9.76 46.22 13.12
CA THR A 165 -9.91 47.55 12.54
C THR A 165 -8.52 48.12 12.35
N VAL A 166 -8.12 48.33 11.10
CA VAL A 166 -6.84 48.97 10.78
C VAL A 166 -7.11 50.46 10.63
N TRP A 167 -6.31 51.26 11.33
CA TRP A 167 -6.34 52.71 11.20
C TRP A 167 -5.17 53.14 10.33
N TYR A 168 -5.46 53.96 9.31
CA TYR A 168 -4.43 54.51 8.43
C TYR A 168 -4.76 55.97 8.09
N ARG A 169 -3.72 56.74 7.76
CA ARG A 169 -3.87 58.07 7.19
C ARG A 169 -3.91 57.95 5.67
N ASP A 170 -4.91 58.54 5.04
CA ASP A 170 -4.99 58.61 3.58
C ASP A 170 -4.03 59.66 3.02
N ARG A 171 -3.99 59.80 1.68
CA ARG A 171 -3.13 60.80 1.00
C ARG A 171 -3.43 62.25 1.39
N ASP A 172 -4.60 62.52 1.97
CA ASP A 172 -5.05 63.85 2.40
C ASP A 172 -4.84 64.07 3.91
N ASP A 173 -4.02 63.23 4.56
CA ASP A 173 -3.74 63.23 6.01
C ASP A 173 -4.98 63.01 6.90
N ARG A 174 -6.07 62.48 6.34
CA ARG A 174 -7.28 62.17 7.12
C ARG A 174 -7.17 60.80 7.73
N TYR A 175 -7.53 60.71 9.00
CA TYR A 175 -7.58 59.44 9.73
C TYR A 175 -8.80 58.64 9.26
N ARG A 176 -8.58 57.44 8.72
CA ARG A 176 -9.64 56.50 8.34
C ARG A 176 -9.44 55.16 9.03
N ASN A 177 -10.55 54.47 9.26
CA ASN A 177 -10.55 53.06 9.61
C ASN A 177 -11.04 52.22 8.44
N ASP A 178 -10.50 51.01 8.36
CA ASP A 178 -11.10 49.93 7.60
C ASP A 178 -11.27 48.72 8.53
N SER A 179 -12.45 48.10 8.48
CA SER A 179 -12.76 46.92 9.27
C SER A 179 -12.64 45.70 8.39
N TYR A 180 -11.85 44.73 8.82
CA TYR A 180 -11.71 43.46 8.11
C TYR A 180 -12.19 42.29 8.95
N ASN A 181 -12.65 41.26 8.25
CA ASN A 181 -12.95 39.95 8.79
C ASN A 181 -12.12 38.93 8.01
N GLU A 182 -11.25 38.23 8.70
CA GLU A 182 -10.41 37.18 8.14
C GLU A 182 -10.83 35.82 8.72
N GLN A 183 -11.19 34.89 7.84
CA GLN A 183 -11.45 33.51 8.22
C GLN A 183 -10.19 32.69 7.95
N GLN A 184 -9.60 32.13 9.00
CA GLN A 184 -8.42 31.28 8.91
C GLN A 184 -8.79 29.85 9.31
N THR A 185 -8.49 28.87 8.45
CA THR A 185 -8.59 27.45 8.78
C THR A 185 -7.21 26.93 9.17
N THR A 186 -7.08 26.41 10.39
CA THR A 186 -5.85 25.76 10.88
C THR A 186 -6.12 24.28 11.06
N TRP A 187 -5.22 23.43 10.56
CA TRP A 187 -5.28 21.98 10.75
C TRP A 187 -4.58 21.61 12.05
N VAL A 188 -5.34 21.13 13.02
CA VAL A 188 -4.84 20.75 14.34
C VAL A 188 -4.77 19.22 14.42
N PRO A 189 -3.64 18.64 14.84
CA PRO A 189 -3.54 17.21 15.05
C PRO A 189 -4.35 16.81 16.29
N VAL A 190 -5.37 15.99 16.09
CA VAL A 190 -6.21 15.42 17.15
C VAL A 190 -5.98 13.92 17.22
N ARG A 191 -5.84 13.40 18.43
CA ARG A 191 -5.73 11.96 18.68
C ARG A 191 -7.11 11.36 18.73
N VAL A 192 -7.39 10.43 17.82
CA VAL A 192 -8.65 9.67 17.77
C VAL A 192 -8.36 8.19 17.94
N SER A 193 -9.23 7.47 18.65
CA SER A 193 -9.14 6.01 18.74
C SER A 193 -9.83 5.38 17.54
N ALA A 194 -9.11 4.57 16.76
CA ALA A 194 -9.61 3.87 15.58
C ALA A 194 -9.38 2.36 15.69
N ASP A 195 -10.17 1.56 14.98
CA ASP A 195 -9.92 0.12 14.89
C ASP A 195 -8.63 -0.15 14.11
N GLU A 196 -7.71 -0.90 14.71
CA GLU A 196 -6.53 -1.42 14.04
C GLU A 196 -6.89 -2.74 13.37
N VAL A 197 -6.68 -2.81 12.06
CA VAL A 197 -6.88 -4.01 11.25
C VAL A 197 -5.53 -4.60 10.87
N GLY A 198 -5.33 -5.86 11.21
CA GLY A 198 -4.25 -6.68 10.67
C GLY A 198 -4.67 -7.22 9.31
N ALA A 199 -3.79 -7.11 8.32
CA ALA A 199 -4.02 -7.52 6.95
C ALA A 199 -2.87 -8.40 6.46
N MET A 200 -3.21 -9.49 5.78
CA MET A 200 -2.24 -10.38 5.15
C MET A 200 -2.75 -10.84 3.78
N ALA A 201 -1.89 -10.86 2.78
CA ALA A 201 -2.19 -11.38 1.45
C ALA A 201 -0.99 -12.17 0.90
N PHE A 202 -1.27 -13.29 0.25
CA PHE A 202 -0.30 -14.11 -0.49
C PHE A 202 -0.65 -14.06 -1.97
N PHE A 203 0.32 -13.66 -2.79
CA PHE A 203 0.22 -13.57 -4.23
C PHE A 203 0.88 -14.79 -4.85
N LEU A 204 0.08 -15.58 -5.55
CA LEU A 204 0.46 -16.89 -6.05
C LEU A 204 0.26 -16.95 -7.56
N ARG A 205 1.17 -17.66 -8.22
CA ARG A 205 1.04 -18.06 -9.62
C ARG A 205 0.85 -19.56 -9.67
N VAL A 206 -0.30 -19.97 -10.15
CA VAL A 206 -0.66 -21.38 -10.37
C VAL A 206 -0.57 -21.64 -11.86
N GLU A 207 0.31 -22.57 -12.25
CA GLU A 207 0.48 -23.02 -13.64
C GLU A 207 -0.14 -24.39 -13.89
#